data_AF-A0A9D4K951-F1
#
_entry.id   AF-A0A9D4K951-F1
#
_cell.length_a   1.000
_cell.length_b   1.000
_cell.length_c   1.000
_cell.angle_alpha   90.00
_cell.angle_beta   90.00
_cell.angle_gamma   90.00
#
_symmetry.space_group_name_H-M   'P 1'
#
loop_
_entity.id
_entity.type
_entity.pdbx_description
1 polymer ?
#
loop_
_entity_poly.entity_id
_entity_poly.type
_entity_poly.pdbx_seq_one_letter_code
_entity_poly.pdbx_strand_id
1 'polypeptide(L)'
;MGVDTALTTDEEDALVSYIGYMANRGFPLSIQQLIGFAWCIAKERGRGDVFSDSGPSRSWWNGFKSRHPGLGLRRPDSLDRGTASLGSVNALREYFSLLKETLESNELTDKPDRIYNCDEAALFLNKSAGQNVIVPTRKRHAHSLSVATNEHNLYTAS
;
A
#
# COMPACT_ATOMS: atom_id res chain seq x y z
N MET A 1 23.52 -4.30 -20.17
CA MET A 1 24.13 -5.51 -19.59
C MET A 1 23.35 -5.87 -18.34
N GLY A 2 22.43 -6.83 -18.43
CA GLY A 2 21.61 -7.26 -17.30
C GLY A 2 22.41 -8.20 -16.41
N VAL A 3 22.37 -7.98 -15.09
CA VAL A 3 22.96 -8.92 -14.12
C VAL A 3 22.23 -10.26 -14.25
N ASP A 4 22.97 -11.36 -14.24
CA ASP A 4 22.39 -12.71 -14.27
C ASP A 4 21.36 -12.87 -13.15
N THR A 5 20.20 -13.41 -13.52
CA THR A 5 19.12 -13.67 -12.56
C THR A 5 19.23 -15.13 -12.11
N ALA A 6 19.25 -15.35 -10.80
CA ALA A 6 19.20 -16.71 -10.24
C ALA A 6 17.82 -17.35 -10.39
N LEU A 7 16.80 -16.57 -10.78
CA LEU A 7 15.41 -17.00 -10.90
C LEU A 7 15.10 -17.47 -12.32
N THR A 8 14.26 -18.49 -12.45
CA THR A 8 13.70 -18.87 -13.75
C THR A 8 12.62 -17.89 -14.19
N THR A 9 12.26 -17.92 -15.48
CA THR A 9 11.13 -17.14 -16.01
C THR A 9 9.85 -17.39 -15.22
N ASP A 10 9.54 -18.65 -14.90
CA ASP A 10 8.34 -19.02 -14.13
C ASP A 10 8.34 -18.43 -12.71
N GLU A 11 9.50 -18.36 -12.07
CA GLU A 11 9.65 -17.75 -10.74
C GLU A 11 9.49 -16.24 -10.80
N GLU A 12 10.00 -15.61 -11.85
CA GLU A 12 9.79 -14.18 -12.08
C GLU A 12 8.31 -13.88 -12.37
N ASP A 13 7.63 -14.70 -13.16
CA ASP A 13 6.20 -14.55 -13.47
C ASP A 13 5.31 -14.78 -12.24
N ALA A 14 5.70 -15.70 -11.36
CA ALA A 14 5.06 -15.90 -10.07
C ALA A 14 5.20 -14.65 -9.17
N LEU A 15 6.39 -14.02 -9.15
CA LEU A 15 6.61 -12.76 -8.44
C LEU A 15 5.78 -11.61 -9.03
N VAL A 16 5.69 -11.49 -10.35
CA VAL A 16 4.83 -10.50 -11.03
C VAL A 16 3.37 -10.70 -10.64
N SER A 17 2.91 -11.95 -10.62
CA SER A 17 1.54 -12.32 -10.22
C SER A 17 1.29 -11.95 -8.76
N TYR A 18 2.25 -12.21 -7.87
CA TYR A 18 2.18 -11.86 -6.46
C TYR A 18 2.17 -10.34 -6.22
N ILE A 19 2.98 -9.56 -6.96
CA ILE A 19 2.94 -8.09 -6.94
C ILE A 19 1.53 -7.58 -7.29
N GLY A 20 0.92 -8.14 -8.35
CA GLY A 20 -0.44 -7.80 -8.76
C GLY A 20 -1.48 -8.17 -7.68
N TYR A 21 -1.36 -9.37 -7.10
CA TYR A 21 -2.22 -9.87 -6.02
C TYR A 21 -2.20 -8.93 -4.79
N MET A 22 -1.01 -8.53 -4.36
CA MET A 22 -0.80 -7.68 -3.19
C MET A 22 -1.26 -6.23 -3.45
N ALA A 23 -0.95 -5.69 -4.63
CA ALA A 23 -1.42 -4.36 -5.04
C ALA A 23 -2.95 -4.28 -5.21
N ASN A 24 -3.62 -5.37 -5.59
CA ASN A 24 -5.09 -5.45 -5.63
C ASN A 24 -5.72 -5.38 -4.24
N ARG A 25 -5.06 -5.95 -3.23
CA ARG A 25 -5.51 -5.95 -1.83
C ARG A 25 -5.10 -4.71 -1.04
N GLY A 26 -4.46 -3.74 -1.68
CA GLY A 26 -4.02 -2.51 -1.02
C GLY A 26 -2.72 -2.66 -0.23
N PHE A 27 -1.93 -3.71 -0.45
CA PHE A 27 -0.62 -3.90 0.18
C PHE A 27 0.50 -3.95 -0.86
N PRO A 28 0.69 -2.90 -1.68
CA PRO A 28 1.71 -2.92 -2.74
C PRO A 28 3.12 -3.09 -2.15
N LEU A 29 3.93 -3.93 -2.81
CA LEU A 29 5.25 -4.31 -2.30
C LEU A 29 6.30 -3.24 -2.59
N SER A 30 7.22 -2.98 -1.66
CA SER A 30 8.42 -2.19 -1.91
C SER A 30 9.46 -2.97 -2.73
N ILE A 31 10.43 -2.25 -3.31
CA ILE A 31 11.56 -2.89 -4.02
C ILE A 31 12.43 -3.72 -3.08
N GLN A 32 12.60 -3.30 -1.82
CA GLN A 32 13.37 -4.07 -0.84
C GLN A 32 12.68 -5.40 -0.50
N GLN A 33 11.35 -5.40 -0.33
CA GLN A 33 10.59 -6.62 -0.12
C GLN A 33 10.69 -7.58 -1.31
N LEU A 34 10.56 -7.06 -2.53
CA LEU A 34 10.71 -7.89 -3.73
C LEU A 34 12.11 -8.50 -3.84
N ILE A 35 13.15 -7.72 -3.58
CA ILE A 35 14.53 -8.20 -3.53
C ILE A 35 14.69 -9.30 -2.47
N GLY A 36 14.10 -9.11 -1.30
CA GLY A 36 14.09 -10.12 -0.23
C GLY A 36 13.43 -11.42 -0.67
N PHE A 37 12.25 -11.35 -1.33
CA PHE A 37 11.57 -12.54 -1.85
C PHE A 37 12.38 -13.25 -2.92
N ALA A 38 12.98 -12.51 -3.86
CA ALA A 38 13.85 -13.10 -4.87
C ALA A 38 15.06 -13.80 -4.25
N TRP A 39 15.63 -13.22 -3.18
CA TRP A 39 16.74 -13.85 -2.46
C TRP A 39 16.32 -15.14 -1.76
N CYS A 40 15.17 -15.16 -1.08
CA CYS A 40 14.64 -16.36 -0.43
C CYS A 40 14.39 -17.47 -1.45
N ILE A 41 13.72 -17.15 -2.56
CA ILE A 41 13.47 -18.12 -3.65
C ILE A 41 14.78 -18.72 -4.15
N ALA A 42 15.79 -17.89 -4.41
CA ALA A 42 17.09 -18.38 -4.87
C ALA A 42 17.81 -19.27 -3.84
N LYS A 43 17.77 -18.90 -2.55
CA LYS A 43 18.35 -19.70 -1.47
C LYS A 43 17.65 -21.05 -1.32
N GLU A 44 16.32 -21.07 -1.28
CA GLU A 44 15.53 -22.30 -1.17
C GLU A 44 15.75 -23.26 -2.34
N ARG A 45 16.09 -22.72 -3.51
CA ARG A 45 16.37 -23.50 -4.73
C ARG A 45 17.85 -23.84 -4.91
N GLY A 46 18.69 -23.57 -3.91
CA GLY A 46 20.13 -23.86 -3.96
C GLY A 46 20.92 -22.99 -4.96
N ARG A 47 20.35 -21.86 -5.38
CA ARG A 47 20.94 -20.89 -6.34
C ARG A 47 21.29 -19.57 -5.64
N GLY A 48 21.41 -19.59 -4.32
CA GLY A 48 21.71 -18.40 -3.51
C GLY A 48 23.04 -17.75 -3.89
N ASP A 49 24.03 -18.57 -4.26
CA ASP A 49 25.41 -18.17 -4.58
C ASP A 49 25.54 -17.38 -5.89
N VAL A 50 24.49 -17.39 -6.73
CA VAL A 50 24.42 -16.55 -7.94
C VAL A 50 24.29 -15.07 -7.57
N PHE A 51 23.76 -14.78 -6.39
CA PHE A 51 23.77 -13.45 -5.81
C PHE A 51 24.98 -13.28 -4.90
N SER A 52 25.41 -12.02 -4.72
CA SER A 52 26.40 -11.70 -3.69
C SER A 52 25.90 -12.12 -2.30
N ASP A 53 26.80 -12.23 -1.32
CA ASP A 53 26.44 -12.52 0.08
C ASP A 53 25.40 -11.54 0.65
N SER A 54 25.33 -10.34 0.08
CA SER A 54 24.34 -9.29 0.42
C SER A 54 22.98 -9.44 -0.30
N GLY A 55 22.81 -10.47 -1.12
CA GLY A 55 21.61 -10.75 -1.91
C GLY A 55 21.52 -9.98 -3.23
N PRO A 56 20.35 -10.00 -3.89
CA PRO A 56 20.08 -9.26 -5.11
C PRO A 56 20.15 -7.75 -4.86
N SER A 57 20.80 -7.00 -5.75
CA SER A 57 20.97 -5.56 -5.58
C SER A 57 19.88 -4.75 -6.28
N ARG A 58 19.94 -3.42 -6.13
CA ARG A 58 19.10 -2.50 -6.92
C ARG A 58 19.30 -2.67 -8.43
N SER A 59 20.47 -3.13 -8.87
CA SER A 59 20.75 -3.42 -10.27
C SER A 59 19.94 -4.62 -10.77
N TRP A 60 19.78 -5.66 -9.93
CA TRP A 60 18.92 -6.80 -10.24
C TRP A 60 17.47 -6.36 -10.45
N TRP A 61 16.94 -5.49 -9.59
CA TRP A 61 15.61 -4.90 -9.78
C TRP A 61 15.48 -4.19 -11.13
N ASN A 62 16.48 -3.41 -11.54
CA ASN A 62 16.43 -2.73 -12.84
C ASN A 62 16.38 -3.74 -14.00
N GLY A 63 17.11 -4.85 -13.89
CA GLY A 63 17.05 -5.96 -14.84
C GLY A 63 15.69 -6.64 -14.87
N PHE A 64 15.14 -6.97 -13.70
CA PHE A 64 13.80 -7.54 -13.53
C PHE A 64 12.73 -6.62 -14.13
N LYS A 65 12.75 -5.32 -13.82
CA LYS A 65 11.84 -4.33 -14.39
C LYS A 65 11.98 -4.22 -15.91
N SER A 66 13.20 -4.35 -16.45
CA SER A 66 13.43 -4.34 -17.90
C SER A 66 12.82 -5.57 -18.59
N ARG A 67 12.82 -6.74 -17.93
CA ARG A 67 12.14 -7.96 -18.42
C ARG A 67 10.62 -7.85 -18.28
N HIS A 68 10.15 -7.11 -17.29
CA HIS A 68 8.74 -6.96 -16.94
C HIS A 68 8.27 -5.49 -17.06
N PRO A 69 8.19 -4.92 -18.27
CA PRO A 69 7.82 -3.50 -18.49
C PRO A 69 6.39 -3.17 -18.04
N GLY A 70 5.56 -4.19 -17.78
CA GLY A 70 4.24 -4.07 -17.17
C GLY A 70 4.25 -3.64 -15.69
N LEU A 71 5.41 -3.44 -15.07
CA LEU A 71 5.56 -2.98 -13.69
C LEU A 71 6.00 -1.51 -13.62
N GLY A 72 5.32 -0.75 -12.78
CA GLY A 72 5.59 0.65 -12.47
C GLY A 72 6.03 0.85 -11.02
N LEU A 73 6.79 1.91 -10.78
CA LEU A 73 7.10 2.39 -9.43
C LEU A 73 6.19 3.59 -9.15
N ARG A 74 5.45 3.54 -8.05
CA ARG A 74 4.56 4.64 -7.64
C ARG A 74 4.81 4.98 -6.19
N ARG A 75 4.64 6.26 -5.86
CA ARG A 75 4.52 6.68 -4.47
C ARG A 75 3.10 6.29 -4.03
N PRO A 76 2.95 5.55 -2.91
CA PRO A 76 1.62 5.25 -2.42
C PRO A 76 0.94 6.55 -2.01
N ASP A 77 -0.24 6.80 -2.57
CA ASP A 77 -1.09 7.89 -2.09
C ASP A 77 -1.71 7.39 -0.78
N SER A 78 -1.48 8.12 0.32
CA SER A 78 -2.12 7.85 1.61
C SER A 78 -3.63 8.14 1.60
N LEU A 79 -4.14 8.63 0.46
CA LEU A 79 -5.52 9.02 0.27
C LEU A 79 -6.38 7.80 -0.03
N ASP A 80 -6.80 7.25 1.11
CA ASP A 80 -8.00 6.49 1.39
C ASP A 80 -9.10 6.58 0.32
N ARG A 81 -9.52 5.42 -0.18
CA ARG A 81 -10.70 5.30 -1.06
C ARG A 81 -11.95 5.90 -0.41
N GLY A 82 -12.00 5.98 0.93
CA GLY A 82 -13.08 6.62 1.68
C GLY A 82 -13.24 8.12 1.43
N THR A 83 -12.15 8.87 1.18
CA THR A 83 -12.25 10.33 0.99
C THR A 83 -12.85 10.70 -0.37
N ALA A 84 -12.64 9.88 -1.40
CA ALA A 84 -13.21 10.12 -2.73
C ALA A 84 -14.73 9.93 -2.77
N SER A 85 -15.26 8.97 -1.99
CA SER A 85 -16.71 8.75 -1.87
C SER A 85 -17.41 9.80 -1.00
N LEU A 86 -16.70 10.39 -0.02
CA LEU A 86 -17.23 11.46 0.84
C LEU A 86 -17.38 12.81 0.10
N GLY A 87 -16.76 12.98 -1.07
CA GLY A 87 -16.78 14.23 -1.83
C GLY A 87 -18.03 14.46 -2.69
N SER A 88 -19.04 13.58 -2.64
CA SER A 88 -20.28 13.82 -3.39
C SER A 88 -21.09 14.95 -2.77
N VAL A 89 -21.76 15.77 -3.61
CA VAL A 89 -22.60 16.89 -3.14
C VAL A 89 -23.69 16.42 -2.17
N ASN A 90 -24.23 15.21 -2.37
CA ASN A 90 -25.26 14.64 -1.50
C ASN A 90 -24.67 14.24 -0.14
N ALA A 91 -23.52 13.57 -0.11
CA ALA A 91 -22.85 13.21 1.15
C ALA A 91 -22.47 14.46 1.97
N LEU A 92 -22.01 15.53 1.31
CA LEU A 92 -21.73 16.80 1.96
C LEU A 92 -22.99 17.45 2.54
N ARG A 93 -24.12 17.42 1.80
CA ARG A 93 -25.40 17.93 2.30
C ARG A 93 -25.88 17.16 3.51
N GLU A 94 -25.86 15.84 3.45
CA GLU A 94 -26.23 14.97 4.57
C GLU A 94 -25.37 15.23 5.81
N TYR A 95 -24.05 15.37 5.62
CA TYR A 95 -23.13 15.71 6.69
C TYR A 95 -23.47 17.05 7.37
N PHE A 96 -23.65 18.13 6.61
CA PHE A 96 -23.95 19.44 7.19
C PHE A 96 -25.35 19.50 7.80
N SER A 97 -26.32 18.78 7.25
CA SER A 97 -27.65 18.62 7.85
C SER A 97 -27.57 17.94 9.22
N LEU A 98 -26.86 16.81 9.32
CA LEU A 98 -26.67 16.08 10.56
C LEU A 98 -25.89 16.91 11.60
N LEU A 99 -24.84 17.61 11.17
CA LEU A 99 -24.07 18.49 12.03
C LEU A 99 -24.95 19.58 12.63
N LYS A 100 -25.77 20.25 11.80
CA LYS A 100 -26.67 21.30 12.26
C LYS A 100 -27.69 20.76 13.28
N GLU A 101 -28.34 19.64 12.97
CA GLU A 101 -29.31 19.00 13.88
C GLU A 101 -28.67 18.60 15.21
N THR A 102 -27.45 18.07 15.17
CA THR A 102 -26.71 17.67 16.38
C THR A 102 -26.35 18.90 17.23
N LEU A 103 -25.92 20.00 16.61
CA LEU A 103 -25.62 21.24 17.33
C LEU A 103 -26.87 21.85 17.96
N GLU A 104 -27.98 21.89 17.23
CA GLU A 104 -29.25 22.44 17.72
C GLU A 104 -29.84 21.60 18.86
N SER A 105 -29.89 20.27 18.70
CA SER A 105 -30.44 19.35 19.71
C SER A 105 -29.66 19.32 21.02
N ASN A 106 -28.35 19.64 20.98
CA ASN A 106 -27.49 19.69 22.16
C ASN A 106 -27.23 21.12 22.66
N GLU A 107 -27.89 22.13 22.08
CA GLU A 107 -27.71 23.56 22.40
C GLU A 107 -26.24 24.04 22.30
N LEU A 108 -25.52 23.54 21.29
CA LEU A 108 -24.08 23.79 21.07
C LEU A 108 -23.78 24.81 19.97
N THR A 109 -24.79 25.34 19.27
CA THR A 109 -24.64 26.23 18.11
C THR A 109 -23.66 27.39 18.34
N ASP A 110 -23.70 28.00 19.52
CA ASP A 110 -22.84 29.15 19.90
C ASP A 110 -21.85 28.81 21.03
N LYS A 111 -21.54 27.52 21.25
CA LYS A 111 -20.70 27.04 22.36
C LYS A 111 -19.53 26.17 21.86
N PRO A 112 -18.65 26.69 20.99
CA PRO A 112 -17.56 25.90 20.41
C PRO A 112 -16.56 25.41 21.46
N ASP A 113 -16.43 26.11 22.59
CA ASP A 113 -15.62 25.74 23.75
C ASP A 113 -16.03 24.40 24.39
N ARG A 114 -17.21 23.88 24.05
CA ARG A 114 -17.76 22.61 24.55
C ARG A 114 -17.67 21.47 23.53
N ILE A 115 -17.10 21.72 22.36
CA ILE A 115 -16.94 20.74 21.29
C ILE A 115 -15.49 20.25 21.33
N TYR A 116 -15.31 19.00 21.73
CA TYR A 116 -13.99 18.38 21.83
C TYR A 116 -13.75 17.48 20.60
N ASN A 117 -12.56 17.58 20.02
CA ASN A 117 -12.14 16.61 19.03
C ASN A 117 -11.80 15.29 19.73
N CYS A 118 -12.40 14.19 19.26
CA CYS A 118 -12.09 12.83 19.69
C CYS A 118 -11.71 12.02 18.45
N ASP A 119 -10.51 12.27 17.92
CA ASP A 119 -9.93 11.47 16.84
C ASP A 119 -8.94 10.45 17.39
N GLU A 120 -8.95 9.26 16.80
CA GLU A 120 -7.93 8.25 17.07
C GLU A 120 -6.66 8.59 16.28
N ALA A 121 -5.57 8.85 17.00
CA ALA A 121 -4.26 9.01 16.40
C ALA A 121 -3.59 7.63 16.26
N ALA A 122 -3.61 7.06 15.05
CA ALA A 122 -2.87 5.84 14.76
C ALA A 122 -1.35 6.11 14.82
N LEU A 123 -0.67 5.50 15.79
CA LEU A 123 0.78 5.55 15.92
C LEU A 123 1.43 4.42 15.12
N PHE A 124 1.98 4.73 13.95
CA PHE A 124 2.71 3.76 13.15
C PHE A 124 4.15 3.61 13.68
N LEU A 125 4.43 2.49 14.36
CA LEU A 125 5.78 2.12 14.83
C LEU A 125 6.74 1.74 13.68
N ASN A 126 6.21 1.60 12.45
CA ASN A 126 6.96 1.36 11.23
C ASN A 126 6.93 2.63 10.36
N LYS A 127 8.11 3.23 10.11
CA LYS A 127 8.30 4.31 9.13
C LYS A 127 8.47 3.74 7.72
N SER A 128 7.36 3.39 7.06
CA SER A 128 7.33 3.18 5.60
C SER A 128 6.88 4.42 4.83
N ALA A 129 6.55 5.51 5.54
CA ALA A 129 6.12 6.78 4.95
C ALA A 129 7.18 7.31 3.96
N GLY A 130 6.81 7.41 2.68
CA GLY A 130 7.65 7.95 1.62
C GLY A 130 8.44 6.93 0.80
N GLN A 131 8.36 5.63 1.10
CA GLN A 131 8.97 4.61 0.23
C GLN A 131 8.12 4.35 -1.02
N ASN A 132 8.80 4.22 -2.15
CA ASN A 132 8.16 3.87 -3.41
C ASN A 132 7.80 2.37 -3.46
N VAL A 133 6.59 2.06 -3.92
CA VAL A 133 6.04 0.71 -4.03
C VAL A 133 5.82 0.31 -5.49
N ILE A 134 5.91 -0.99 -5.77
CA ILE A 134 5.77 -1.59 -7.09
C ILE A 134 4.29 -1.93 -7.33
N VAL A 135 3.76 -1.51 -8.47
CA VAL A 135 2.38 -1.79 -8.90
C VAL A 135 2.33 -2.06 -10.41
N PRO A 136 1.35 -2.82 -10.93
CA PRO A 136 1.15 -2.98 -12.38
C PRO A 136 0.91 -1.62 -13.08
N THR A 137 1.56 -1.40 -14.23
CA THR A 137 1.60 -0.13 -14.99
C THR A 137 0.21 0.41 -15.37
N ARG A 138 -0.79 -0.47 -15.57
CA ARG A 138 -2.17 -0.06 -15.89
C ARG A 138 -2.92 0.59 -14.72
N LYS A 139 -2.38 0.55 -13.50
CA LYS A 139 -2.96 1.22 -12.33
C LYS A 139 -2.40 2.63 -12.18
N ARG A 140 -3.29 3.62 -12.20
CA ARG A 140 -2.93 5.04 -12.02
C ARG A 140 -2.54 5.37 -10.57
N HIS A 141 -3.09 4.64 -9.59
CA HIS A 141 -2.86 4.85 -8.16
C HIS A 141 -2.33 3.58 -7.48
N ALA A 142 -1.38 3.78 -6.56
CA ALA A 142 -0.93 2.77 -5.62
C ALA A 142 -1.60 3.06 -4.27
N HIS A 143 -2.66 2.32 -3.94
CA HIS A 143 -3.30 2.42 -2.64
C HIS A 143 -2.50 1.59 -1.63
N SER A 144 -2.07 2.22 -0.54
CA SER A 144 -1.57 1.51 0.63
C SER A 144 -2.67 1.58 1.70
N LEU A 145 -3.23 0.43 2.06
CA LEU A 145 -3.91 0.32 3.33
C LEU A 145 -2.82 0.43 4.40
N SER A 146 -2.94 1.40 5.29
CA SER A 146 -2.16 1.37 6.51
C SER A 146 -2.62 0.16 7.32
N VAL A 147 -1.69 -0.51 8.02
CA VAL A 147 -1.97 -1.72 8.84
C VAL A 147 -2.93 -1.43 10.03
N ALA A 148 -3.50 -0.23 10.11
CA ALA A 148 -4.44 0.19 11.14
C ALA A 148 -5.57 1.07 10.56
N THR A 149 -6.13 0.72 9.40
CA THR A 149 -7.48 1.17 9.04
C THR A 149 -8.50 0.10 9.39
N ASN A 150 -9.69 0.54 9.80
CA ASN A 150 -10.80 -0.24 10.36
C ASN A 150 -11.25 -1.49 9.58
N GLU A 151 -10.74 -1.73 8.38
CA GLU A 151 -11.04 -2.94 7.59
C GLU A 151 -10.34 -4.20 8.14
N HIS A 152 -9.30 -4.08 8.98
CA HIS A 152 -8.63 -5.27 9.55
C HIS A 152 -9.45 -5.96 10.67
N ASN A 153 -10.38 -5.24 11.30
CA ASN A 153 -11.23 -5.78 12.37
C ASN A 153 -12.46 -6.55 11.86
N LEU A 154 -12.72 -6.56 10.54
CA LEU A 154 -13.85 -7.29 9.96
C LEU A 154 -13.53 -8.73 9.55
N TYR A 155 -12.25 -9.15 9.59
CA TYR A 155 -11.82 -10.50 9.19
C TYR A 155 -11.37 -11.40 10.34
N THR A 156 -11.46 -10.94 11.60
CA THR A 156 -11.13 -11.74 12.79
C THR A 156 -12.35 -12.08 13.64
N ALA A 157 -13.57 -11.83 13.15
CA ALA A 157 -14.81 -12.27 13.76
C ALA A 157 -15.69 -12.98 12.71
N SER A 158 -15.32 -14.20 12.32
CA SER A 158 -16.20 -15.20 11.69
C SER A 158 -15.59 -16.59 11.89
#